data_AF-K0BEJ0-F1
#
_entry.id   AF-K0BEJ0-F1
#
_cell.length_a   1.000
_cell.length_b   1.000
_cell.length_c   1.000
_cell.angle_alpha   90.00
_cell.angle_beta   90.00
_cell.angle_gamma   90.00
#
_symmetry.space_group_name_H-M   'P 1'
#
loop_
_entity.id
_entity.type
_entity.pdbx_description
1 polymer ?
#
loop_
_entity_poly.entity_id
_entity_poly.type
_entity_poly.pdbx_seq_one_letter_code
_entity_poly.pdbx_strand_id
1 'polypeptide(L)'
;MNTKILFAASLIAVFTIGMYAENAVAFAQYMGNVGSEGQTGSYTLEEALEIQARRIAAAEANPSSGSGTPYLDASGVVGAAVIAGAVFGGIAGAFFLRGRSGKYAAMGRG
;
A
#
# COMPACT_ATOMS: atom_id res chain seq x y z
N MET A 1 2.38 -29.70 24.61
CA MET A 1 2.44 -28.23 24.53
C MET A 1 1.06 -27.72 24.11
N ASN A 2 0.52 -26.69 24.77
CA ASN A 2 -0.85 -26.22 24.52
C ASN A 2 -0.92 -25.44 23.18
N THR A 3 -1.85 -25.79 22.30
CA THR A 3 -2.02 -25.15 20.98
C THR A 3 -2.25 -23.64 21.07
N LYS A 4 -2.89 -23.17 22.15
CA LYS A 4 -3.07 -21.73 22.43
C LYS A 4 -1.75 -21.03 22.70
N ILE A 5 -0.83 -21.69 23.39
CA ILE A 5 0.51 -21.16 23.69
C ILE A 5 1.35 -21.12 22.42
N LEU A 6 1.27 -22.17 21.59
CA LEU A 6 1.95 -22.20 20.29
C LEU A 6 1.46 -21.06 19.39
N PHE A 7 0.15 -20.82 19.33
CA PHE A 7 -0.45 -19.76 18.51
C PHE A 7 -0.05 -18.36 18.98
N ALA A 8 -0.04 -18.12 20.29
CA ALA A 8 0.42 -16.85 20.86
C ALA A 8 1.91 -16.61 20.57
N ALA A 9 2.75 -17.64 20.73
CA ALA A 9 4.18 -17.55 20.43
C ALA A 9 4.45 -17.31 18.94
N SER A 10 3.69 -17.95 18.03
CA SER A 10 3.85 -17.72 16.59
C SER A 10 3.47 -16.30 16.18
N LEU A 11 2.41 -15.73 16.77
CA LEU A 11 2.02 -14.35 16.48
C LEU A 11 3.10 -13.37 16.94
N ILE A 12 3.62 -13.54 18.16
CA ILE A 12 4.71 -12.69 18.68
C ILE A 12 5.94 -12.78 17.78
N ALA A 13 6.33 -13.98 17.34
CA ALA A 13 7.48 -14.16 16.45
C ALA A 13 7.31 -13.45 15.09
N VAL A 14 6.12 -13.52 14.49
CA VAL A 14 5.85 -12.83 13.20
C VAL A 14 5.91 -11.31 13.39
N PHE A 15 5.33 -10.78 14.46
CA PHE A 15 5.37 -9.35 14.75
C PHE A 15 6.78 -8.85 15.08
N THR A 16 7.57 -9.59 15.84
CA THR A 16 8.95 -9.19 16.16
C THR A 16 9.85 -9.22 14.93
N ILE A 17 9.77 -10.25 14.10
CA ILE A 17 10.53 -10.32 12.84
C ILE A 17 10.17 -9.14 11.93
N GLY A 18 8.89 -8.80 11.81
CA GLY A 18 8.43 -7.65 11.03
C GLY A 18 9.02 -6.32 11.52
N MET A 19 9.04 -6.08 12.83
CA MET A 19 9.58 -4.83 13.40
C MET A 19 11.10 -4.68 13.27
N TYR A 20 11.87 -5.77 13.36
CA TYR A 20 13.34 -5.69 13.28
C TYR A 20 13.86 -5.70 11.84
N ALA A 21 13.11 -6.26 10.88
CA ALA A 21 13.53 -6.32 9.48
C ALA A 21 13.68 -4.92 8.84
N GLU A 22 12.78 -3.99 9.14
CA GLU A 22 12.81 -2.64 8.55
C GLU A 22 14.02 -1.81 9.03
N ASN A 23 14.40 -1.97 10.31
CA ASN A 23 15.50 -1.23 10.92
C ASN A 23 16.88 -1.63 10.36
N ALA A 24 17.06 -2.90 9.99
CA ALA A 24 18.33 -3.40 9.43
C ALA A 24 18.59 -2.88 8.00
N VAL A 25 17.53 -2.75 7.19
CA VAL A 25 17.64 -2.29 5.79
C VAL A 25 17.92 -0.79 5.73
N ALA A 26 17.28 0.00 6.59
CA ALA A 26 17.49 1.46 6.64
C ALA A 26 18.93 1.84 7.01
N PHE A 27 19.57 1.09 7.92
CA PHE A 27 20.95 1.35 8.34
C PHE A 27 21.97 1.07 7.23
N ALA A 28 21.82 -0.05 6.50
CA ALA A 28 22.71 -0.39 5.39
C ALA A 28 22.63 0.62 4.24
N GLN A 29 21.46 1.24 4.05
CA GLN A 29 21.24 2.23 3.00
C GLN A 29 21.86 3.61 3.34
N TYR A 30 22.11 3.90 4.62
CA TYR A 30 22.70 5.17 5.08
C TYR A 30 24.23 5.12 5.23
N MET A 31 24.84 3.92 5.31
CA MET A 31 26.30 3.77 5.49
C MET A 31 27.14 3.96 4.22
N GLY A 32 26.50 4.20 3.07
CA GLY A 32 27.18 4.34 1.78
C GLY A 32 27.69 3.00 1.25
N ASN A 33 28.06 2.98 -0.04
CA ASN A 33 28.54 1.78 -0.72
C ASN A 33 29.73 1.16 0.05
N VAL A 34 29.56 -0.05 0.57
CA VAL A 34 30.66 -0.82 1.16
C VAL A 34 31.55 -1.31 0.02
N GLY A 35 32.80 -0.85 0.00
CA GLY A 35 33.81 -1.44 -0.87
C GLY A 35 33.97 -2.94 -0.56
N SER A 36 34.56 -3.71 -1.46
CA SER A 36 34.79 -5.16 -1.30
C SER A 36 35.59 -5.53 -0.04
N GLU A 37 36.22 -4.54 0.62
CA GLU A 37 37.01 -4.70 1.84
C GLU A 37 36.36 -4.01 3.06
N GLY A 38 35.09 -3.62 2.98
CA GLY A 38 34.35 -3.03 4.10
C GLY A 38 34.64 -1.55 4.37
N GLN A 39 35.19 -0.82 3.39
CA GLN A 39 35.31 0.63 3.50
C GLN A 39 33.92 1.26 3.60
N THR A 40 33.70 2.05 4.65
CA THR A 40 32.51 2.87 4.84
C THR A 40 32.92 4.34 4.76
N GLY A 41 32.17 5.17 4.03
CA GLY A 41 32.39 6.63 3.98
C GLY A 41 32.94 7.25 2.69
N SER A 42 32.97 6.55 1.54
CA SER A 42 33.35 7.19 0.25
C SER A 42 32.18 7.84 -0.50
N TYR A 43 31.08 8.19 0.18
CA TYR A 43 29.95 8.86 -0.47
C TYR A 43 30.13 10.36 -0.36
N THR A 44 30.76 10.96 -1.37
CA THR A 44 30.91 12.42 -1.44
C THR A 44 29.54 13.09 -1.57
N LEU A 45 29.41 14.34 -1.11
CA LEU A 45 28.15 15.07 -1.21
C LEU A 45 27.73 15.25 -2.67
N GLU A 46 28.70 15.43 -3.56
CA GLU A 46 28.50 15.59 -4.99
C GLU A 46 27.95 14.31 -5.62
N GLU A 47 28.53 13.16 -5.29
CA GLU A 47 28.03 11.85 -5.74
C GLU A 47 26.62 11.57 -5.16
N ALA A 48 26.38 12.01 -3.93
CA ALA A 48 25.06 11.94 -3.31
C ALA A 48 24.00 12.72 -4.08
N LEU A 49 24.31 13.96 -4.41
CA LEU A 49 23.43 14.84 -5.17
C LEU A 49 23.22 14.31 -6.58
N GLU A 50 24.26 13.77 -7.23
CA GLU A 50 24.16 13.20 -8.57
C GLU A 50 23.25 11.97 -8.60
N ILE A 51 23.39 11.04 -7.64
CA ILE A 51 22.53 9.86 -7.55
C ILE A 51 21.08 10.26 -7.30
N GLN A 52 20.84 11.23 -6.42
CA GLN A 52 19.48 11.70 -6.14
C GLN A 52 18.86 12.38 -7.37
N ALA A 53 19.62 13.18 -8.11
CA ALA A 53 19.17 13.76 -9.38
C ALA A 53 18.84 12.67 -10.42
N ARG A 54 19.70 11.65 -10.56
CA ARG A 54 19.44 10.50 -11.45
C ARG A 54 18.19 9.73 -11.05
N ARG A 55 17.90 9.57 -9.75
CA ARG A 55 16.68 8.92 -9.26
C ARG A 55 15.42 9.71 -9.62
N ILE A 56 15.45 11.04 -9.50
CA ILE A 56 14.33 11.90 -9.90
C ILE A 56 14.09 11.80 -11.40
N ALA A 57 15.14 11.96 -12.22
CA ALA A 57 15.03 11.84 -13.67
C ALA A 57 14.51 10.46 -14.11
N ALA A 58 14.96 9.38 -13.44
CA ALA A 58 14.47 8.03 -13.71
C ALA A 58 12.99 7.85 -13.33
N ALA A 59 12.53 8.46 -12.25
CA ALA A 59 11.13 8.44 -11.82
C ALA A 59 10.24 9.27 -12.76
N GLU A 60 10.71 10.43 -13.23
CA GLU A 60 10.01 11.26 -14.22
C GLU A 60 9.92 10.57 -15.58
N ALA A 61 10.99 9.89 -16.02
CA ALA A 61 11.00 9.14 -17.26
C ALA A 61 10.17 7.85 -17.19
N ASN A 62 9.98 7.29 -15.99
CA ASN A 62 9.24 6.05 -15.77
C ASN A 62 8.15 6.23 -14.69
N PRO A 63 7.11 7.03 -14.97
CA PRO A 63 6.06 7.34 -13.99
C PRO A 63 5.28 6.09 -13.51
N SER A 64 5.36 4.99 -14.26
CA SER A 64 4.76 3.70 -13.92
C SER A 64 5.64 2.77 -13.07
N SER A 65 6.89 3.14 -12.76
CA SER A 65 7.86 2.26 -12.09
C SER A 65 7.95 2.42 -10.56
N GLY A 66 7.27 3.40 -9.96
CA GLY A 66 6.97 3.38 -8.51
C GLY A 66 5.93 2.31 -8.18
N SER A 67 5.58 2.07 -6.91
CA SER A 67 4.54 1.08 -6.50
C SER A 67 3.15 1.31 -7.13
N GLY A 68 3.02 2.29 -8.02
CA GLY A 68 2.04 2.34 -9.12
C GLY A 68 0.62 2.62 -8.68
N THR A 69 0.38 2.76 -7.38
CA THR A 69 -0.92 3.05 -6.79
C THR A 69 -0.91 4.49 -6.30
N PRO A 70 -1.09 5.48 -7.19
CA PRO A 70 -1.24 6.85 -6.75
C PRO A 70 -2.53 6.90 -5.93
N TYR A 71 -2.41 7.11 -4.62
CA TYR A 71 -3.56 6.94 -3.72
C TYR A 71 -4.56 8.08 -3.90
N LEU A 72 -4.05 9.31 -4.02
CA LEU A 72 -4.83 10.55 -4.11
C LEU A 72 -5.11 11.01 -5.55
N ASP A 73 -4.62 10.30 -6.55
CA ASP A 73 -4.89 10.60 -7.96
C ASP A 73 -6.29 10.14 -8.38
N ALA A 74 -6.88 10.82 -9.36
CA ALA A 74 -8.19 10.50 -9.91
C ALA A 74 -8.18 9.18 -10.72
N SER A 75 -7.06 8.81 -11.33
CA SER A 75 -6.82 7.46 -11.88
C SER A 75 -6.36 6.45 -10.82
N GLY A 76 -6.22 6.91 -9.58
CA GLY A 76 -5.66 6.21 -8.46
C GLY A 76 -6.65 5.40 -7.64
N VAL A 77 -6.20 5.00 -6.44
CA VAL A 77 -7.01 4.17 -5.53
C VAL A 77 -8.27 4.91 -5.07
N VAL A 78 -8.16 6.19 -4.72
CA VAL A 78 -9.32 7.00 -4.32
C VAL A 78 -10.30 7.19 -5.48
N GLY A 79 -9.80 7.48 -6.68
CA GLY A 79 -10.64 7.59 -7.86
C GLY A 79 -11.41 6.30 -8.17
N ALA A 80 -10.70 5.16 -8.16
CA ALA A 80 -11.29 3.84 -8.34
C ALA A 80 -12.34 3.52 -7.26
N ALA A 81 -12.07 3.86 -5.99
CA ALA A 81 -13.00 3.65 -4.89
C ALA A 81 -14.28 4.49 -5.01
N VAL A 82 -14.15 5.76 -5.44
CA VAL A 82 -15.31 6.64 -5.69
C VAL A 82 -16.18 6.10 -6.82
N ILE A 83 -15.57 5.68 -7.95
CA ILE A 83 -16.29 5.11 -9.08
C ILE A 83 -17.02 3.82 -8.66
N ALA A 84 -16.33 2.92 -7.96
CA ALA A 84 -16.92 1.68 -7.46
C ALA A 84 -18.09 1.96 -6.51
N GLY A 85 -17.91 2.87 -5.55
CA GLY A 85 -18.95 3.29 -4.61
C GLY A 85 -20.17 3.88 -5.31
N ALA A 86 -19.97 4.70 -6.35
CA ALA A 86 -21.06 5.29 -7.12
C ALA A 86 -21.84 4.24 -7.93
N VAL A 87 -21.17 3.30 -8.59
CA VAL A 87 -21.83 2.25 -9.40
C VAL A 87 -22.59 1.28 -8.50
N PHE A 88 -21.92 0.65 -7.53
CA PHE A 88 -22.55 -0.34 -6.67
C PHE A 88 -23.56 0.30 -5.72
N GLY A 89 -23.23 1.47 -5.15
CA GLY A 89 -24.14 2.25 -4.31
C GLY A 89 -25.36 2.76 -5.09
N GLY A 90 -25.18 3.21 -6.34
CA GLY A 90 -26.27 3.64 -7.21
C GLY A 90 -27.22 2.50 -7.58
N ILE A 91 -26.69 1.34 -7.95
CA ILE A 91 -27.50 0.14 -8.22
C ILE A 91 -28.25 -0.31 -6.97
N ALA A 92 -27.56 -0.40 -5.83
CA ALA A 92 -28.17 -0.77 -4.56
C ALA A 92 -29.27 0.22 -4.15
N GLY A 93 -29.03 1.53 -4.26
CA GLY A 93 -30.01 2.58 -3.98
C GLY A 93 -31.24 2.50 -4.89
N ALA A 94 -31.04 2.25 -6.19
CA ALA A 94 -32.14 2.07 -7.13
C ALA A 94 -33.02 0.86 -6.78
N PHE A 95 -32.42 -0.28 -6.45
CA PHE A 95 -33.16 -1.46 -6.00
C PHE A 95 -33.83 -1.25 -4.64
N PHE A 96 -33.19 -0.54 -3.73
CA PHE A 96 -33.74 -0.24 -2.41
C PHE A 96 -35.00 0.64 -2.52
N LEU A 97 -34.95 1.71 -3.32
CA LEU A 97 -36.09 2.59 -3.56
C LEU A 97 -37.21 1.86 -4.31
N ARG A 98 -36.88 1.11 -5.38
CA ARG A 98 -37.88 0.36 -6.17
C ARG A 98 -38.48 -0.83 -5.40
N GLY A 99 -37.72 -1.42 -4.48
CA GLY A 99 -38.16 -2.48 -3.58
C GLY A 99 -39.26 -2.02 -2.61
N ARG A 100 -39.29 -0.73 -2.24
CA ARG A 100 -40.36 -0.15 -1.40
C ARG A 100 -41.68 0.08 -2.12
N SER A 101 -41.69 0.16 -3.45
CA SER A 101 -42.87 0.45 -4.26
C SER A 101 -43.39 -0.76 -5.07
N GLY A 102 -42.76 -1.93 -4.94
CA GLY A 102 -43.13 -3.13 -5.69
C GLY A 102 -44.41 -3.79 -5.18
N LYS A 103 -45.06 -4.60 -6.03
CA LYS A 103 -46.25 -5.43 -5.70
C LYS A 103 -46.10 -6.30 -4.43
N TYR A 104 -44.87 -6.64 -4.06
CA TYR A 104 -44.56 -7.44 -2.85
C TYR A 104 -44.23 -6.58 -1.62
N ALA A 105 -44.15 -5.25 -1.76
CA ALA A 105 -43.93 -4.32 -0.65
C ALA A 105 -45.22 -3.98 0.10
N ALA A 106 -46.37 -4.07 -0.57
CA ALA A 106 -47.69 -3.98 0.04
C ALA A 106 -48.27 -5.39 0.21
N MET A 107 -47.83 -6.10 1.25
CA MET A 107 -48.46 -7.35 1.66
C MET A 107 -49.95 -7.09 1.95
N GLY A 108 -50.86 -7.73 1.21
CA GLY A 108 -52.32 -7.63 1.44
C GLY A 108 -53.16 -6.92 0.37
N ARG A 109 -52.62 -6.61 -0.82
CA ARG A 109 -53.43 -6.22 -2.00
C ARG A 109 -53.49 -7.36 -3.01
N GLY A 110 -54.17 -8.44 -2.62
CA GLY A 110 -54.70 -9.47 -3.51
C GLY A 110 -56.20 -9.28 -3.62
#